data_AF-A0A3S3XFM7-F1
#
_entry.id   AF-A0A3S3XFM7-F1
#
_cell.length_a   1.000
_cell.length_b   1.000
_cell.length_c   1.000
_cell.angle_alpha   90.00
_cell.angle_beta   90.00
_cell.angle_gamma   90.00
#
_symmetry.space_group_name_H-M   'P 1'
#
loop_
_entity.id
_entity.type
_entity.pdbx_description
1 polymer ?
#
loop_
_entity_poly.entity_id
_entity_poly.type
_entity_poly.pdbx_seq_one_letter_code
_entity_poly.pdbx_strand_id
1 'polypeptide(L)'
;MLMIELKKMIEDAWENRNLLTEKDYTNAIETVIDRLDKGEIRVAEPIGSRWHTNDWIKKAVILYFPTREMKEIKTGPFVFHDKMALKTNYKELGVRVVPHGIARYGAYLAKGVIMMPSYVNIGAYVDEGTMVDTWATVGSCAQIGKHVHLSGGVGIGGVLEPVQAAPVIIEDNCFLGSRAIVVEGVHVEREAVLGANVVLTASTKIIDVTGPEPIEYKGRVPARSVVIPGTYAKKFPAGEYQVPCALIIGTRKESTDKKTSLNDALRENNVAV
;
A
#
# COMPACT_ATOMS: atom_id res chain seq x y z
N MET A 1 -6.90 -27.81 -0.79
CA MET A 1 -7.63 -27.35 -1.99
C MET A 1 -6.68 -26.70 -2.98
N LEU A 2 -6.91 -26.95 -4.25
CA LEU A 2 -6.21 -26.29 -5.36
C LEU A 2 -6.70 -24.84 -5.50
N MET A 3 -5.90 -23.97 -6.14
CA MET A 3 -6.27 -22.55 -6.31
C MET A 3 -7.55 -22.35 -7.12
N ILE A 4 -7.75 -23.19 -8.14
CA ILE A 4 -8.94 -23.14 -9.00
C ILE A 4 -10.22 -23.44 -8.18
N GLU A 5 -10.14 -24.41 -7.27
CA GLU A 5 -11.26 -24.77 -6.39
C GLU A 5 -11.57 -23.65 -5.40
N LEU A 6 -10.54 -23.08 -4.77
CA LEU A 6 -10.70 -21.97 -3.84
C LEU A 6 -11.34 -20.76 -4.54
N LYS A 7 -10.83 -20.38 -5.71
CA LYS A 7 -11.41 -19.28 -6.50
C LYS A 7 -12.90 -19.51 -6.78
N LYS A 8 -13.25 -20.70 -7.27
CA LYS A 8 -14.64 -21.03 -7.59
C LYS A 8 -15.54 -20.91 -6.35
N MET A 9 -15.14 -21.49 -5.22
CA MET A 9 -15.95 -21.43 -3.99
C MET A 9 -16.13 -20.00 -3.47
N ILE A 10 -15.10 -19.15 -3.59
CA ILE A 10 -15.21 -17.75 -3.23
C ILE A 10 -16.18 -17.00 -4.16
N GLU A 11 -16.14 -17.26 -5.46
CA GLU A 11 -17.05 -16.65 -6.43
C GLU A 11 -18.50 -17.13 -6.20
N ASP A 12 -18.70 -18.42 -5.96
CA ASP A 12 -20.01 -18.99 -5.63
C ASP A 12 -20.60 -18.34 -4.36
N ALA A 13 -19.81 -18.20 -3.28
CA ALA A 13 -20.22 -17.54 -2.04
C ALA A 13 -20.40 -16.02 -2.18
N TRP A 14 -19.71 -15.40 -3.14
CA TRP A 14 -19.88 -13.98 -3.45
C TRP A 14 -21.26 -13.71 -4.06
N GLU A 15 -21.67 -14.54 -5.03
CA GLU A 15 -22.96 -14.48 -5.68
C GLU A 15 -24.10 -14.93 -4.75
N ASN A 16 -23.86 -15.90 -3.88
CA ASN A 16 -24.85 -16.39 -2.91
C ASN A 16 -24.30 -16.42 -1.48
N ARG A 17 -24.61 -15.36 -0.72
CA ARG A 17 -24.15 -15.21 0.68
C ARG A 17 -24.70 -16.27 1.65
N ASN A 18 -25.76 -17.00 1.30
CA ASN A 18 -26.28 -18.07 2.16
C ASN A 18 -25.28 -19.23 2.30
N LEU A 19 -24.38 -19.39 1.34
CA LEU A 19 -23.31 -20.40 1.38
C LEU A 19 -22.32 -20.15 2.53
N LEU A 20 -22.31 -18.97 3.16
CA LEU A 20 -21.54 -18.70 4.37
C LEU A 20 -22.01 -19.49 5.60
N THR A 21 -23.19 -20.10 5.55
CA THR A 21 -23.67 -21.02 6.60
C THR A 21 -23.04 -22.41 6.49
N GLU A 22 -22.43 -22.72 5.34
CA GLU A 22 -21.78 -24.00 5.07
C GLU A 22 -20.31 -23.97 5.48
N LYS A 23 -19.87 -25.01 6.20
CA LYS A 23 -18.50 -25.10 6.73
C LYS A 23 -17.44 -25.10 5.63
N ASP A 24 -17.72 -25.72 4.49
CA ASP A 24 -16.73 -25.83 3.42
C ASP A 24 -16.39 -24.46 2.80
N TYR A 25 -17.38 -23.58 2.63
CA TYR A 25 -17.16 -22.22 2.14
C TYR A 25 -16.44 -21.33 3.15
N THR A 26 -16.80 -21.43 4.43
CA THR A 26 -16.09 -20.70 5.49
C THR A 26 -14.64 -21.17 5.63
N ASN A 27 -14.38 -22.48 5.56
CA ASN A 27 -13.03 -23.05 5.52
C ASN A 27 -12.24 -22.59 4.27
N ALA A 28 -12.89 -22.48 3.11
CA ALA A 28 -12.28 -21.97 1.89
C ALA A 28 -11.85 -20.50 2.06
N ILE A 29 -12.72 -19.66 2.63
CA ILE A 29 -12.41 -18.26 2.95
C ILE A 29 -11.23 -18.19 3.92
N GLU A 30 -11.26 -18.93 5.02
CA GLU A 30 -10.18 -18.97 6.01
C GLU A 30 -8.84 -19.41 5.39
N THR A 31 -8.88 -20.39 4.48
CA THR A 31 -7.70 -20.83 3.73
C THR A 31 -7.13 -19.70 2.87
N VAL A 32 -7.96 -18.90 2.21
CA VAL A 32 -7.49 -17.74 1.42
C VAL A 32 -6.84 -16.69 2.32
N ILE A 33 -7.43 -16.39 3.48
CA ILE A 33 -6.85 -15.43 4.43
C ILE A 33 -5.52 -15.94 5.00
N ASP A 34 -5.41 -17.22 5.32
CA ASP A 34 -4.16 -17.85 5.76
C ASP A 34 -3.06 -17.76 4.69
N ARG A 35 -3.39 -18.06 3.42
CA ARG A 35 -2.43 -17.93 2.32
C ARG A 35 -2.01 -16.49 2.05
N LEU A 36 -2.92 -15.53 2.23
CA LEU A 36 -2.58 -14.11 2.23
C LEU A 36 -1.64 -13.74 3.37
N ASP A 37 -1.90 -14.21 4.59
CA ASP A 37 -1.06 -13.94 5.77
C ASP A 37 0.37 -14.46 5.60
N LYS A 38 0.51 -15.58 4.88
CA LYS A 38 1.79 -16.25 4.55
C LYS A 38 2.45 -15.71 3.28
N GLY A 39 1.78 -14.87 2.50
CA GLY A 39 2.28 -14.34 1.24
C GLY A 39 2.36 -15.37 0.11
N GLU A 40 1.69 -16.52 0.24
CA GLU A 40 1.61 -17.55 -0.81
C GLU A 40 0.77 -17.09 -1.99
N ILE A 41 -0.17 -16.18 -1.73
CA ILE A 41 -0.96 -15.46 -2.73
C ILE A 41 -0.98 -13.98 -2.35
N ARG A 42 -1.32 -13.12 -3.31
CA ARG A 42 -1.39 -11.67 -3.11
C ARG A 42 -2.51 -11.05 -3.93
N VAL A 43 -3.07 -9.95 -3.42
CA VAL A 43 -4.23 -9.28 -4.01
C VAL A 43 -3.93 -8.70 -5.39
N ALA A 44 -2.71 -8.22 -5.61
CA ALA A 44 -2.24 -7.85 -6.93
C ALA A 44 -0.79 -8.27 -7.09
N GLU A 45 -0.39 -8.64 -8.31
CA GLU A 45 0.95 -9.14 -8.64
C GLU A 45 1.40 -8.68 -10.03
N PRO A 46 2.71 -8.54 -10.27
CA PRO A 46 3.23 -8.26 -11.60
C PRO A 46 3.14 -9.51 -12.48
N ILE A 47 2.44 -9.39 -13.61
CA ILE A 47 2.40 -10.37 -14.70
C ILE A 47 3.04 -9.72 -15.93
N GLY A 48 4.27 -10.13 -16.24
CA GLY A 48 5.08 -9.47 -17.26
C GLY A 48 5.43 -8.04 -16.84
N SER A 49 5.00 -7.05 -17.63
CA SER A 49 5.24 -5.62 -17.36
C SER A 49 4.06 -4.90 -16.68
N ARG A 50 2.99 -5.61 -16.31
CA ARG A 50 1.77 -5.02 -15.78
C ARG A 50 1.37 -5.65 -14.46
N TRP A 51 0.78 -4.84 -13.59
CA TRP A 51 0.13 -5.35 -12.39
C TRP A 51 -1.26 -5.89 -12.72
N HIS A 52 -1.53 -7.11 -12.26
CA HIS A 52 -2.83 -7.75 -12.34
C HIS A 52 -3.46 -7.80 -10.95
N THR A 53 -4.76 -7.51 -10.84
CA THR A 53 -5.51 -7.59 -9.58
C THR A 53 -6.32 -8.88 -9.56
N ASN A 54 -6.08 -9.70 -8.55
CA ASN A 54 -6.85 -10.91 -8.24
C ASN A 54 -8.13 -10.52 -7.47
N ASP A 55 -9.15 -10.06 -8.18
CA ASP A 55 -10.40 -9.55 -7.61
C ASP A 55 -11.09 -10.56 -6.67
N TRP A 56 -11.05 -11.86 -7.00
CA TRP A 56 -11.61 -12.93 -6.19
C TRP A 56 -10.97 -13.00 -4.79
N ILE A 57 -9.70 -12.63 -4.65
CA ILE A 57 -9.04 -12.58 -3.33
C ILE A 57 -9.65 -11.44 -2.49
N LYS A 58 -9.97 -10.29 -3.10
CA LYS A 58 -10.69 -9.21 -2.39
C LYS A 58 -12.10 -9.67 -1.98
N LYS A 59 -12.80 -10.41 -2.84
CA LYS A 59 -14.09 -11.03 -2.50
C LYS A 59 -13.95 -11.90 -1.25
N ALA A 60 -12.91 -12.74 -1.16
CA ALA A 60 -12.64 -13.56 0.02
C ALA A 60 -12.41 -12.71 1.28
N VAL A 61 -11.61 -11.64 1.20
CA VAL A 61 -11.38 -10.72 2.35
C VAL A 61 -12.69 -10.07 2.79
N ILE A 62 -13.53 -9.63 1.86
CA ILE A 62 -14.84 -9.04 2.18
C ILE A 62 -15.78 -10.09 2.80
N LEU A 63 -15.81 -11.31 2.25
CA LEU A 63 -16.59 -12.44 2.75
C LEU A 63 -16.12 -12.92 4.12
N TYR A 64 -14.85 -12.70 4.47
CA TYR A 64 -14.31 -13.07 5.78
C TYR A 64 -14.95 -12.26 6.92
N PHE A 65 -15.17 -10.95 6.75
CA PHE A 65 -15.72 -10.10 7.81
C PHE A 65 -17.07 -10.56 8.40
N PRO A 66 -18.10 -10.94 7.63
CA PRO A 66 -19.36 -11.41 8.20
C PRO A 66 -19.26 -12.79 8.88
N THR A 67 -18.20 -13.57 8.59
CA THR A 67 -17.96 -14.86 9.26
C THR A 67 -17.31 -14.72 10.64
N ARG A 68 -16.97 -13.50 11.06
CA ARG A 68 -16.31 -13.22 12.34
C ARG A 68 -17.27 -12.50 13.29
N GLU A 69 -17.19 -12.88 14.56
CA GLU A 69 -17.96 -12.27 15.64
C GLU A 69 -17.18 -11.14 16.31
N MET A 70 -17.87 -10.08 16.71
CA MET A 70 -17.30 -8.99 17.49
C MET A 70 -16.89 -9.49 18.87
N LYS A 71 -15.69 -9.13 19.31
CA LYS A 71 -15.14 -9.55 20.60
C LYS A 71 -14.50 -8.36 21.30
N GLU A 72 -14.58 -8.38 22.62
CA GLU A 72 -13.83 -7.46 23.47
C GLU A 72 -12.38 -7.95 23.61
N ILE A 73 -11.41 -7.07 23.40
CA ILE A 73 -9.98 -7.34 23.54
C ILE A 73 -9.43 -6.38 24.60
N LYS A 74 -8.84 -6.90 25.67
CA LYS A 74 -8.27 -6.09 26.76
C LYS A 74 -6.75 -6.12 26.76
N THR A 75 -6.12 -4.98 26.99
CA THR A 75 -4.66 -4.87 27.15
C THR A 75 -4.36 -3.80 28.19
N GLY A 76 -4.05 -4.21 29.42
CA GLY A 76 -3.89 -3.28 30.53
C GLY A 76 -5.14 -2.40 30.72
N PRO A 77 -5.03 -1.06 30.73
CA PRO A 77 -6.18 -0.16 30.86
C PRO A 77 -7.01 -0.01 29.57
N PHE A 78 -6.55 -0.57 28.44
CA PHE A 78 -7.21 -0.42 27.15
C PHE A 78 -8.24 -1.53 26.91
N VAL A 79 -9.39 -1.14 26.35
CA VAL A 79 -10.45 -2.05 25.89
C VAL A 79 -10.74 -1.73 24.43
N PHE A 80 -10.70 -2.75 23.58
CA PHE A 80 -11.04 -2.68 22.16
C PHE A 80 -12.24 -3.58 21.88
N HIS A 81 -12.99 -3.27 20.83
CA HIS A 81 -14.12 -4.08 20.36
C HIS A 81 -13.98 -4.26 18.84
N ASP A 82 -13.42 -5.38 18.42
CA ASP A 82 -13.18 -5.72 17.01
C ASP A 82 -13.35 -7.24 16.81
N LYS A 83 -13.52 -7.66 15.57
CA LYS A 83 -13.67 -9.06 15.14
C LYS A 83 -12.44 -9.60 14.40
N MET A 84 -11.48 -8.74 14.11
CA MET A 84 -10.29 -9.08 13.34
C MET A 84 -9.15 -9.51 14.25
N ALA A 85 -8.66 -10.72 14.02
CA ALA A 85 -7.44 -11.20 14.67
C ALA A 85 -6.24 -10.34 14.24
N LEU A 86 -5.28 -10.18 15.16
CA LEU A 86 -3.99 -9.55 14.90
C LEU A 86 -2.97 -10.61 14.49
N LYS A 87 -2.00 -10.22 13.66
CA LYS A 87 -0.84 -11.05 13.34
C LYS A 87 0.07 -11.15 14.56
N THR A 88 0.68 -12.32 14.79
CA THR A 88 1.44 -12.60 16.04
C THR A 88 2.78 -13.33 15.83
N ASN A 89 2.98 -14.00 14.69
CA ASN A 89 4.14 -14.85 14.37
C ASN A 89 5.39 -14.08 13.87
N TYR A 90 5.66 -12.89 14.43
CA TYR A 90 6.71 -12.00 13.92
C TYR A 90 8.12 -12.58 14.06
N LYS A 91 8.38 -13.32 15.14
CA LYS A 91 9.70 -13.88 15.42
C LYS A 91 10.09 -14.92 14.37
N GLU A 92 9.15 -15.80 14.02
CA GLU A 92 9.34 -16.86 13.03
C GLU A 92 9.55 -16.29 11.63
N LEU A 93 8.88 -15.18 11.32
CA LEU A 93 9.01 -14.46 10.05
C LEU A 93 10.28 -13.61 9.96
N GLY A 94 10.99 -13.37 11.07
CA GLY A 94 12.13 -12.44 11.10
C GLY A 94 11.70 -10.99 10.88
N VAL A 95 10.53 -10.62 11.39
CA VAL A 95 9.97 -9.26 11.34
C VAL A 95 10.22 -8.57 12.67
N ARG A 96 10.73 -7.34 12.63
CA ARG A 96 10.91 -6.51 13.84
C ARG A 96 9.68 -5.63 14.03
N VAL A 97 8.99 -5.76 15.16
CA VAL A 97 7.86 -4.90 15.53
C VAL A 97 8.22 -4.10 16.78
N VAL A 98 8.27 -2.79 16.65
CA VAL A 98 8.50 -1.85 17.75
C VAL A 98 7.15 -1.51 18.40
N PRO A 99 7.01 -1.60 19.73
CA PRO A 99 5.73 -1.30 20.39
C PRO A 99 5.27 0.15 20.13
N HIS A 100 4.06 0.42 19.62
CA HIS A 100 2.93 -0.49 19.38
C HIS A 100 2.59 -0.63 17.88
N GLY A 101 3.51 -1.18 17.09
CA GLY A 101 3.23 -1.61 15.71
C GLY A 101 2.18 -2.72 15.67
N ILE A 102 1.20 -2.60 14.78
CA ILE A 102 0.04 -3.49 14.68
C ILE A 102 -0.17 -3.93 13.24
N ALA A 103 -0.30 -5.24 13.02
CA ALA A 103 -0.75 -5.80 11.75
C ALA A 103 -1.99 -6.69 11.96
N ARG A 104 -2.96 -6.63 11.05
CA ARG A 104 -4.09 -7.57 11.03
C ARG A 104 -3.66 -8.91 10.44
N TYR A 105 -4.25 -10.00 10.95
CA TYR A 105 -4.14 -11.31 10.33
C TYR A 105 -4.66 -11.26 8.89
N GLY A 106 -3.95 -11.93 7.98
CA GLY A 106 -4.17 -11.83 6.54
C GLY A 106 -3.37 -10.72 5.86
N ALA A 107 -2.45 -10.07 6.57
CA ALA A 107 -1.42 -9.20 6.00
C ALA A 107 -0.08 -9.96 5.94
N TYR A 108 0.55 -9.95 4.77
CA TYR A 108 1.88 -10.51 4.61
C TYR A 108 2.96 -9.49 4.99
N LEU A 109 3.91 -9.95 5.79
CA LEU A 109 5.12 -9.23 6.15
C LEU A 109 6.31 -10.14 5.88
N ALA A 110 7.15 -9.75 4.91
CA ALA A 110 8.35 -10.49 4.55
C ALA A 110 9.45 -10.37 5.61
N LYS A 111 10.47 -11.23 5.47
CA LYS A 111 11.66 -11.20 6.32
C LYS A 111 12.34 -9.83 6.28
N GLY A 112 12.83 -9.38 7.44
CA GLY A 112 13.57 -8.12 7.54
C GLY A 112 12.71 -6.86 7.53
N VAL A 113 11.38 -6.97 7.38
CA VAL A 113 10.48 -5.83 7.56
C VAL A 113 10.62 -5.28 8.98
N ILE A 114 10.66 -3.95 9.09
CA ILE A 114 10.68 -3.23 10.37
C ILE A 114 9.41 -2.40 10.47
N MET A 115 8.60 -2.71 11.47
CA MET A 115 7.44 -1.92 11.84
C MET A 115 7.77 -1.08 13.06
N MET A 116 7.87 0.24 12.87
CA MET A 116 7.79 1.20 13.96
C MET A 116 6.33 1.25 14.49
N PRO A 117 5.96 2.10 15.48
CA PRO A 117 4.56 2.23 15.87
C PRO A 117 3.69 2.67 14.67
N SER A 118 3.02 1.71 14.03
CA SER A 118 2.44 1.83 12.68
C SER A 118 1.32 0.79 12.52
N TYR A 119 0.58 0.88 11.41
CA TYR A 119 -0.53 -0.02 11.14
C TYR A 119 -0.44 -0.66 9.75
N VAL A 120 -0.59 -1.99 9.66
CA VAL A 120 -0.69 -2.75 8.40
C VAL A 120 -2.01 -3.51 8.38
N ASN A 121 -2.84 -3.24 7.38
CA ASN A 121 -4.19 -3.78 7.29
C ASN A 121 -4.25 -5.09 6.49
N ILE A 122 -5.35 -5.83 6.63
CA ILE A 122 -5.58 -7.12 5.97
C ILE A 122 -5.45 -7.04 4.44
N GLY A 123 -4.88 -8.09 3.84
CA GLY A 123 -4.63 -8.19 2.40
C GLY A 123 -3.43 -7.39 1.91
N ALA A 124 -2.82 -6.56 2.75
CA ALA A 124 -1.58 -5.88 2.40
C ALA A 124 -0.42 -6.89 2.23
N TYR A 125 0.50 -6.56 1.34
CA TYR A 125 1.72 -7.31 1.10
C TYR A 125 2.91 -6.36 1.29
N VAL A 126 3.74 -6.60 2.30
CA VAL A 126 4.93 -5.79 2.58
C VAL A 126 6.17 -6.67 2.39
N ASP A 127 6.93 -6.40 1.33
CA ASP A 127 8.06 -7.24 0.89
C ASP A 127 9.37 -6.93 1.64
N GLU A 128 10.39 -7.72 1.36
CA GLU A 128 11.64 -7.84 2.13
C GLU A 128 12.33 -6.52 2.44
N GLY A 129 12.80 -6.38 3.68
CA GLY A 129 13.65 -5.26 4.11
C GLY A 129 12.97 -3.88 4.08
N THR A 130 11.65 -3.82 3.93
CA THR A 130 10.89 -2.57 3.96
C THR A 130 10.77 -1.99 5.37
N MET A 131 10.89 -0.68 5.47
CA MET A 131 10.71 0.09 6.70
C MET A 131 9.35 0.80 6.70
N VAL A 132 8.54 0.51 7.72
CA VAL A 132 7.26 1.16 7.98
C VAL A 132 7.42 2.02 9.23
N ASP A 133 7.72 3.31 9.03
CA ASP A 133 8.07 4.21 10.13
C ASP A 133 6.89 4.62 11.02
N THR A 134 7.23 5.34 12.09
CA THR A 134 6.31 5.78 13.12
C THR A 134 5.13 6.55 12.52
N TRP A 135 3.93 6.09 12.85
CA TRP A 135 2.61 6.55 12.36
C TRP A 135 2.38 6.39 10.87
N ALA A 136 3.18 5.59 10.17
CA ALA A 136 2.85 5.17 8.82
C ALA A 136 1.69 4.16 8.83
N THR A 137 0.92 4.15 7.74
CA THR A 137 -0.20 3.23 7.54
C THR A 137 -0.06 2.53 6.19
N VAL A 138 -0.18 1.20 6.19
CA VAL A 138 -0.31 0.39 4.99
C VAL A 138 -1.74 -0.14 4.92
N GLY A 139 -2.55 0.47 4.06
CA GLY A 139 -3.97 0.17 3.91
C GLY A 139 -4.25 -1.23 3.34
N SER A 140 -5.52 -1.64 3.40
CA SER A 140 -5.93 -2.98 2.97
C SER A 140 -5.62 -3.21 1.50
N CYS A 141 -5.13 -4.40 1.17
CA CYS A 141 -4.73 -4.79 -0.18
C CYS A 141 -3.51 -4.05 -0.77
N ALA A 142 -2.91 -3.07 -0.09
CA ALA A 142 -1.76 -2.34 -0.62
C ALA A 142 -0.56 -3.26 -0.87
N GLN A 143 0.18 -3.00 -1.94
CA GLN A 143 1.35 -3.78 -2.36
C GLN A 143 2.60 -2.93 -2.20
N ILE A 144 3.45 -3.28 -1.22
CA ILE A 144 4.70 -2.58 -0.94
C ILE A 144 5.86 -3.52 -1.32
N GLY A 145 6.70 -3.04 -2.23
CA GLY A 145 7.86 -3.75 -2.75
C GLY A 145 9.00 -3.91 -1.74
N LYS A 146 10.12 -4.42 -2.22
CA LYS A 146 11.33 -4.66 -1.41
C LYS A 146 12.06 -3.36 -1.14
N HIS A 147 12.68 -3.27 0.03
CA HIS A 147 13.53 -2.14 0.42
C HIS A 147 12.86 -0.77 0.26
N VAL A 148 11.54 -0.73 0.42
CA VAL A 148 10.79 0.52 0.44
C VAL A 148 10.99 1.20 1.79
N HIS A 149 11.11 2.52 1.80
CA HIS A 149 11.09 3.31 3.03
C HIS A 149 9.83 4.17 3.08
N LEU A 150 8.86 3.77 3.89
CA LEU A 150 7.69 4.57 4.22
C LEU A 150 8.04 5.40 5.46
N SER A 151 8.40 6.67 5.28
CA SER A 151 8.81 7.57 6.37
C SER A 151 7.67 7.87 7.35
N GLY A 152 8.00 8.54 8.45
CA GLY A 152 7.04 8.85 9.51
C GLY A 152 5.76 9.54 9.02
N GLY A 153 4.61 8.98 9.38
CA GLY A 153 3.29 9.49 9.00
C GLY A 153 2.90 9.29 7.53
N VAL A 154 3.62 8.46 6.77
CA VAL A 154 3.23 8.12 5.39
C VAL A 154 1.92 7.32 5.39
N GLY A 155 0.96 7.74 4.58
CA GLY A 155 -0.33 7.08 4.44
C GLY A 155 -0.46 6.38 3.09
N ILE A 156 -0.50 5.05 3.11
CA ILE A 156 -0.84 4.24 1.94
C ILE A 156 -2.31 3.83 2.04
N GLY A 157 -3.11 4.28 1.08
CA GLY A 157 -4.54 4.03 1.03
C GLY A 157 -4.89 2.55 0.84
N GLY A 158 -5.91 2.09 1.55
CA GLY A 158 -6.50 0.78 1.33
C GLY A 158 -7.51 0.81 0.20
N VAL A 159 -7.55 -0.24 -0.62
CA VAL A 159 -8.54 -0.38 -1.70
C VAL A 159 -9.10 -1.79 -1.68
N LEU A 160 -10.17 -1.98 -0.90
CA LEU A 160 -10.88 -3.26 -0.83
C LEU A 160 -12.07 -3.29 -1.79
N GLU A 161 -12.83 -2.19 -1.84
CA GLU A 161 -13.93 -1.99 -2.78
C GLU A 161 -13.66 -0.73 -3.63
N PRO A 162 -14.04 -0.75 -4.93
CA PRO A 162 -14.64 -1.88 -5.63
C PRO A 162 -13.61 -2.98 -5.96
N VAL A 163 -14.05 -4.24 -6.08
CA VAL A 163 -13.13 -5.41 -6.11
C VAL A 163 -12.18 -5.43 -7.30
N GLN A 164 -12.59 -4.82 -8.42
CA GLN A 164 -11.81 -4.67 -9.64
C GLN A 164 -10.80 -3.54 -9.60
N ALA A 165 -10.90 -2.60 -8.64
CA ALA A 165 -9.96 -1.49 -8.57
C ALA A 165 -8.57 -1.98 -8.18
N ALA A 166 -7.52 -1.46 -8.80
CA ALA A 166 -6.16 -1.77 -8.39
C ALA A 166 -5.91 -1.25 -6.95
N PRO A 167 -5.21 -2.01 -6.10
CA PRO A 167 -4.70 -1.47 -4.85
C PRO A 167 -3.61 -0.43 -5.11
N VAL A 168 -3.26 0.34 -4.07
CA VAL A 168 -2.05 1.17 -4.14
C VAL A 168 -0.84 0.25 -4.23
N ILE A 169 0.05 0.56 -5.19
CA ILE A 169 1.26 -0.21 -5.45
C ILE A 169 2.45 0.73 -5.30
N ILE A 170 3.38 0.36 -4.42
CA ILE A 170 4.68 1.00 -4.26
C ILE A 170 5.71 -0.06 -4.62
N GLU A 171 6.41 0.12 -5.73
CA GLU A 171 7.40 -0.84 -6.20
C GLU A 171 8.72 -0.78 -5.43
N ASP A 172 9.61 -1.72 -5.74
CA ASP A 172 10.89 -1.90 -5.06
C ASP A 172 11.74 -0.62 -5.01
N ASN A 173 12.46 -0.47 -3.90
CA ASN A 173 13.42 0.61 -3.63
C ASN A 173 12.83 2.04 -3.66
N CYS A 174 11.52 2.18 -3.60
CA CYS A 174 10.90 3.50 -3.46
C CYS A 174 11.18 4.13 -2.09
N PHE A 175 11.31 5.45 -2.07
CA PHE A 175 11.37 6.23 -0.84
C PHE A 175 10.17 7.18 -0.79
N LEU A 176 9.42 7.14 0.31
CA LEU A 176 8.30 8.05 0.55
C LEU A 176 8.62 8.91 1.78
N GLY A 177 8.79 10.20 1.56
CA GLY A 177 9.09 11.19 2.59
C GLY A 177 7.96 11.39 3.59
N SER A 178 8.29 11.95 4.75
CA SER A 178 7.34 12.09 5.85
C SER A 178 6.05 12.77 5.41
N ARG A 179 4.92 12.24 5.89
CA ARG A 179 3.57 12.74 5.57
C ARG A 179 3.17 12.67 4.10
N ALA A 180 3.90 11.95 3.26
CA ALA A 180 3.41 11.62 1.93
C ALA A 180 2.18 10.72 2.02
N ILE A 181 1.19 10.95 1.15
CA ILE A 181 -0.07 10.21 1.10
C ILE A 181 -0.26 9.68 -0.32
N VAL A 182 -0.45 8.37 -0.47
CA VAL A 182 -0.67 7.72 -1.77
C VAL A 182 -1.90 6.84 -1.65
N VAL A 183 -2.97 7.18 -2.36
CA VAL A 183 -4.30 6.57 -2.20
C VAL A 183 -4.94 6.22 -3.55
N GLU A 184 -6.13 5.62 -3.53
CA GLU A 184 -6.99 5.43 -4.71
C GLU A 184 -6.34 4.63 -5.86
N GLY A 185 -5.49 3.65 -5.53
CA GLY A 185 -4.88 2.77 -6.52
C GLY A 185 -3.73 3.40 -7.32
N VAL A 186 -3.19 4.53 -6.85
CA VAL A 186 -1.98 5.12 -7.45
C VAL A 186 -0.83 4.10 -7.43
N HIS A 187 -0.11 4.04 -8.55
CA HIS A 187 1.05 3.18 -8.75
C HIS A 187 2.34 4.02 -8.77
N VAL A 188 3.21 3.79 -7.79
CA VAL A 188 4.54 4.38 -7.73
C VAL A 188 5.54 3.33 -8.18
N GLU A 189 6.17 3.56 -9.33
CA GLU A 189 7.11 2.62 -9.92
C GLU A 189 8.48 2.66 -9.23
N ARG A 190 9.26 1.60 -9.48
CA ARG A 190 10.49 1.29 -8.78
C ARG A 190 11.43 2.50 -8.66
N GLU A 191 12.11 2.57 -7.52
CA GLU A 191 13.16 3.55 -7.21
C GLU A 191 12.71 5.02 -7.22
N ALA A 192 11.42 5.30 -7.31
CA ALA A 192 10.90 6.66 -7.21
C ALA A 192 11.08 7.22 -5.79
N VAL A 193 11.26 8.54 -5.70
CA VAL A 193 11.45 9.29 -4.47
C VAL A 193 10.35 10.33 -4.37
N LEU A 194 9.49 10.21 -3.36
CA LEU A 194 8.48 11.20 -3.03
C LEU A 194 9.02 12.04 -1.87
N GLY A 195 9.09 13.36 -2.06
CA GLY A 195 9.39 14.32 -1.01
C GLY A 195 8.35 14.30 0.12
N ALA A 196 8.66 14.99 1.21
CA ALA A 196 7.70 15.16 2.29
C ALA A 196 6.42 15.87 1.81
N ASN A 197 5.27 15.50 2.39
CA ASN A 197 3.95 16.05 2.07
C ASN A 197 3.47 15.88 0.61
N VAL A 198 4.08 14.99 -0.20
CA VAL A 198 3.53 14.66 -1.52
C VAL A 198 2.21 13.90 -1.36
N VAL A 199 1.12 14.40 -1.93
CA VAL A 199 -0.21 13.78 -1.86
C VAL A 199 -0.68 13.35 -3.26
N LEU A 200 -0.80 12.05 -3.47
CA LEU A 200 -1.21 11.44 -4.73
C LEU A 200 -2.54 10.70 -4.56
N THR A 201 -3.54 11.15 -5.29
CA THR A 201 -4.84 10.51 -5.49
C THR A 201 -4.98 10.10 -6.95
N ALA A 202 -6.05 9.38 -7.32
CA ALA A 202 -6.31 9.02 -8.72
C ALA A 202 -6.54 10.28 -9.59
N SER A 203 -6.94 11.39 -8.98
CA SER A 203 -7.19 12.68 -9.64
C SER A 203 -6.04 13.68 -9.53
N THR A 204 -5.02 13.42 -8.71
CA THR A 204 -3.85 14.30 -8.59
C THR A 204 -3.17 14.44 -9.95
N LYS A 205 -2.95 15.69 -10.33
CA LYS A 205 -2.13 16.03 -11.49
C LYS A 205 -0.66 15.86 -11.13
N ILE A 206 0.04 14.96 -11.81
CA ILE A 206 1.49 14.77 -11.66
C ILE A 206 2.13 15.35 -12.92
N ILE A 207 2.96 16.39 -12.77
CA ILE A 207 3.52 17.13 -13.90
C ILE A 207 5.03 16.97 -13.88
N ASP A 208 5.58 16.39 -14.93
CA ASP A 208 7.02 16.37 -15.17
C ASP A 208 7.44 17.68 -15.80
N VAL A 209 8.34 18.39 -15.12
CA VAL A 209 8.88 19.70 -15.50
C VAL A 209 10.39 19.63 -15.78
N THR A 210 10.92 18.43 -16.01
CA THR A 210 12.35 18.22 -16.30
C THR A 210 12.73 18.61 -17.73
N GLY A 211 11.78 18.55 -18.66
CA GLY A 211 11.96 18.88 -20.06
C GLY A 211 11.54 20.31 -20.43
N PRO A 212 11.72 20.71 -21.70
CA PRO A 212 11.27 22.01 -22.19
C PRO A 212 9.75 22.16 -22.20
N GLU A 213 9.01 21.05 -22.25
CA GLU A 213 7.54 21.00 -22.24
C GLU A 213 7.05 20.06 -21.12
N PRO A 214 5.96 20.40 -20.41
CA PRO A 214 5.47 19.60 -19.31
C PRO A 214 4.80 18.30 -19.79
N ILE A 215 5.06 17.19 -19.11
CA ILE A 215 4.38 15.90 -19.35
C ILE A 215 3.45 15.61 -18.16
N GLU A 216 2.18 15.32 -18.44
CA GLU A 216 1.19 15.04 -17.41
C GLU A 216 0.97 13.54 -17.23
N TYR A 217 1.04 13.09 -15.98
CA TYR A 217 0.68 11.74 -15.53
C TYR A 217 -0.52 11.81 -14.57
N LYS A 218 -1.28 10.71 -14.52
CA LYS A 218 -2.38 10.50 -13.57
C LYS A 218 -2.34 9.07 -13.06
N GLY A 219 -2.49 8.90 -11.75
CA GLY A 219 -2.51 7.58 -11.12
C GLY A 219 -1.19 6.80 -11.18
N ARG A 220 -0.13 7.34 -11.78
CA ARG A 220 1.17 6.68 -11.94
C ARG A 220 2.32 7.66 -11.79
N VAL A 221 3.32 7.28 -10.99
CA VAL A 221 4.63 7.94 -10.92
C VAL A 221 5.64 7.06 -11.66
N PRO A 222 6.28 7.54 -12.75
CA PRO A 222 7.27 6.76 -13.48
C PRO A 222 8.49 6.36 -12.63
N ALA A 223 9.13 5.26 -13.00
CA ALA A 223 10.30 4.75 -12.30
C ALA A 223 11.39 5.82 -12.14
N ARG A 224 12.09 5.79 -10.99
CA ARG A 224 13.19 6.70 -10.65
C ARG A 224 12.80 8.19 -10.59
N SER A 225 11.53 8.56 -10.67
CA SER A 225 11.11 9.97 -10.58
C SER A 225 11.40 10.55 -9.20
N VAL A 226 11.86 11.81 -9.16
CA VAL A 226 11.96 12.61 -7.93
C VAL A 226 10.77 13.57 -7.91
N VAL A 227 9.87 13.37 -6.96
CA VAL A 227 8.57 14.05 -6.89
C VAL A 227 8.51 14.98 -5.68
N ILE A 228 8.08 16.22 -5.86
CA ILE A 228 7.82 17.18 -4.78
C ILE A 228 6.39 17.72 -4.82
N PRO A 229 5.88 18.29 -3.72
CA PRO A 229 4.65 19.06 -3.76
C PRO A 229 4.82 20.29 -4.66
N GLY A 230 3.77 20.65 -5.39
CA GLY A 230 3.75 21.87 -6.17
C GLY A 230 2.33 22.39 -6.37
N THR A 231 2.23 23.45 -7.16
CA THR A 231 0.95 23.99 -7.60
C THR A 231 1.02 24.37 -9.07
N TYR A 232 -0.13 24.43 -9.72
CA TYR A 232 -0.26 25.02 -11.05
C TYR A 232 -1.41 26.02 -11.09
N ALA A 233 -1.27 27.03 -11.94
CA ALA A 233 -2.30 28.02 -12.15
C ALA A 233 -3.48 27.40 -12.92
N LYS A 234 -4.69 27.57 -12.39
CA LYS A 234 -5.92 27.14 -13.04
C LYS A 234 -6.90 28.31 -13.10
N LYS A 235 -7.48 28.52 -14.29
CA LYS A 235 -8.52 29.52 -14.49
C LYS A 235 -9.87 29.01 -13.99
N PHE A 236 -10.56 29.86 -13.24
CA PHE A 236 -11.92 29.68 -12.74
C PHE A 236 -12.75 30.92 -13.14
N PRO A 237 -14.09 30.85 -13.06
CA PRO A 237 -14.95 32.01 -13.33
C PRO A 237 -14.60 33.23 -12.47
N ALA A 238 -14.07 33.02 -11.26
CA ALA A 238 -13.69 34.07 -10.31
C ALA A 238 -12.23 34.54 -10.42
N GLY A 239 -11.44 34.04 -11.38
CA GLY A 239 -10.03 34.40 -11.54
C GLY A 239 -9.09 33.20 -11.66
N GLU A 240 -7.80 33.45 -11.54
CA GLU A 240 -6.76 32.42 -11.62
C GLU A 240 -6.21 32.13 -10.23
N TYR A 241 -6.20 30.84 -9.86
CA TYR A 241 -5.79 30.38 -8.54
C TYR A 241 -4.80 29.22 -8.67
N GLN A 242 -3.91 29.10 -7.69
CA GLN A 242 -3.00 27.97 -7.58
C GLN A 242 -3.75 26.77 -7.02
N VAL A 243 -3.69 25.66 -7.73
CA VAL A 243 -4.26 24.38 -7.27
C VAL A 243 -3.13 23.37 -7.05
N PRO A 244 -3.23 22.49 -6.04
CA PRO A 244 -2.20 21.50 -5.76
C PRO A 244 -1.94 20.55 -6.94
N CYS A 245 -0.67 20.22 -7.13
CA CYS A 245 -0.19 19.14 -7.98
C CYS A 245 1.04 18.48 -7.36
N ALA A 246 1.50 17.39 -7.97
CA ALA A 246 2.83 16.86 -7.74
C ALA A 246 3.72 17.22 -8.93
N LEU A 247 4.96 17.61 -8.67
CA LEU A 247 5.94 17.93 -9.70
C LEU A 247 7.04 16.87 -9.72
N ILE A 248 7.28 16.26 -10.87
CA ILE A 248 8.50 15.50 -11.12
C ILE A 248 9.56 16.50 -11.56
N ILE A 249 10.61 16.63 -10.76
CA ILE A 249 11.67 17.65 -10.94
C ILE A 249 12.99 17.06 -11.43
N GLY A 250 13.06 15.73 -11.53
CA GLY A 250 14.25 15.02 -11.95
C GLY A 250 14.05 13.52 -11.90
N THR A 251 15.09 12.80 -12.29
CA THR A 251 15.20 11.35 -12.13
C THR A 251 16.42 11.02 -11.27
N ARG A 252 16.30 9.99 -10.44
CA ARG A 252 17.40 9.47 -9.61
C ARG A 252 18.47 8.90 -10.53
N LYS A 253 19.73 9.29 -10.33
CA LYS A 253 20.90 8.73 -11.05
C LYS A 253 21.38 7.44 -10.39
N GLU A 254 21.97 6.53 -11.18
CA GLU A 254 22.50 5.25 -10.68
C GLU A 254 23.65 5.43 -9.68
N SER A 255 24.43 6.52 -9.82
CA SER A 255 25.47 6.92 -8.86
C SER A 255 24.92 7.19 -7.45
N THR A 256 23.63 7.51 -7.36
CA THR A 256 22.90 7.92 -6.16
C THR A 256 22.21 6.71 -5.49
N ASP A 257 22.58 5.48 -5.83
CA ASP A 257 21.96 4.25 -5.31
C ASP A 257 22.60 3.70 -4.03
N LYS A 258 23.81 4.14 -3.65
CA LYS A 258 24.62 3.41 -2.64
C LYS A 258 24.57 3.91 -1.19
N LYS A 259 24.01 5.08 -0.87
CA LYS A 259 23.81 5.56 0.53
C LYS A 259 23.20 6.97 0.62
N THR A 260 22.55 7.43 -0.43
CA THR A 260 22.16 8.83 -0.55
C THR A 260 20.87 9.07 0.23
N SER A 261 20.93 10.01 1.15
CA SER A 261 19.76 10.43 1.91
C SER A 261 18.77 11.12 0.94
N LEU A 262 17.47 11.10 1.22
CA LEU A 262 16.46 11.94 0.54
C LEU A 262 17.00 13.36 0.28
N ASN A 263 17.75 13.89 1.24
CA ASN A 263 18.29 15.24 1.20
C ASN A 263 19.25 15.44 0.02
N ASP A 264 20.00 14.42 -0.38
CA ASP A 264 20.94 14.53 -1.49
C ASP A 264 20.21 14.53 -2.83
N ALA A 265 19.20 13.69 -3.01
CA ALA A 265 18.35 13.70 -4.21
C ALA A 265 17.57 15.02 -4.35
N LEU A 266 17.10 15.60 -3.24
CA LEU A 266 16.44 16.90 -3.23
C LEU A 266 17.42 18.05 -3.51
N ARG A 267 18.62 18.02 -2.90
CA ARG A 267 19.69 19.03 -3.13
C ARG A 267 20.19 19.03 -4.56
N GLU A 268 20.38 17.86 -5.16
CA GLU A 268 20.79 17.72 -6.56
C GLU A 268 19.80 18.38 -7.54
N ASN A 269 18.53 18.53 -7.14
CA ASN A 269 17.48 19.18 -7.93
C ASN A 269 17.10 20.57 -7.39
N ASN A 270 18.02 21.24 -6.67
CA ASN A 270 17.89 22.60 -6.15
C ASN A 270 16.68 22.83 -5.22
N VAL A 271 16.19 21.78 -4.55
CA VAL A 271 15.14 21.91 -3.53
C VAL A 271 15.79 22.12 -2.17
N ALA A 272 15.37 23.15 -1.44
CA ALA A 272 15.80 23.39 -0.07
C ALA A 272 15.29 22.26 0.85
N VAL A 273 16.19 21.68 1.65
CA VAL A 273 15.91 20.58 2.58
C VAL A 273 16.25 20.99 3.99
#